data_AF-W1EWJ3-F1
#
_entry.id   AF-W1EWJ3-F1
#
_cell.length_a   1.000
_cell.length_b   1.000
_cell.length_c   1.000
_cell.angle_alpha   90.00
_cell.angle_beta   90.00
_cell.angle_gamma   90.00
#
_symmetry.space_group_name_H-M   'P 1'
#
loop_
_entity.id
_entity.type
_entity.pdbx_description
1 polymer ?
#
loop_
_entity_poly.entity_id
_entity_poly.type
_entity_poly.pdbx_seq_one_letter_code
_entity_poly.pdbx_strand_id
1 'polypeptide(L)' 'MNVPQEQAYRTGGKKGLHTEHLGPMLAEMQYLQRVLPGQQW' A
#
# COMPACT_ATOMS: atom_id res chain seq x y z
N MET A 1 7.95 20.73 -20.31
CA MET A 1 7.15 19.74 -19.57
C MET A 1 5.70 20.16 -19.70
N ASN A 2 4.81 19.26 -20.13
CA ASN A 2 3.42 19.60 -20.41
C ASN A 2 2.51 18.98 -19.36
N VAL A 3 1.46 19.71 -18.96
CA VAL A 3 0.45 19.20 -18.04
C VAL A 3 -0.41 18.17 -18.78
N PRO A 4 -0.65 16.97 -18.20
CA PRO A 4 -1.60 16.02 -18.78
C PRO A 4 -3.01 16.60 -18.88
N GLN A 5 -3.68 16.36 -20.00
CA GLN A 5 -5.07 16.82 -20.22
C GLN A 5 -6.10 15.93 -19.50
N GLU A 6 -5.73 14.71 -19.14
CA GLU A 6 -6.58 13.76 -18.44
C GLU A 6 -6.80 14.19 -16.99
N GLN A 7 -8.07 14.20 -16.55
CA GLN A 7 -8.40 14.43 -15.16
C GLN A 7 -8.09 13.19 -14.32
N ALA A 8 -7.44 13.38 -13.18
CA ALA A 8 -7.19 12.28 -12.26
C ALA A 8 -8.50 11.72 -11.68
N TYR A 9 -8.73 10.42 -11.84
CA TYR A 9 -9.98 9.76 -11.44
C TYR A 9 -9.79 8.54 -10.53
N ARG A 10 -8.56 8.04 -10.37
CA ARG A 10 -8.30 6.86 -9.53
C ARG A 10 -8.50 7.22 -8.06
N THR A 11 -9.36 6.47 -7.37
CA THR A 11 -9.70 6.64 -5.95
C THR A 11 -9.74 5.27 -5.26
N GLY A 12 -10.12 5.23 -3.97
CA GLY A 12 -10.38 3.96 -3.26
C GLY A 12 -9.46 3.68 -2.08
N GLY A 13 -8.21 4.15 -2.10
CA GLY A 13 -7.23 3.85 -1.04
C GLY A 13 -7.69 4.23 0.38
N LYS A 14 -8.41 5.35 0.54
CA LYS A 14 -8.99 5.75 1.84
C LYS A 14 -10.10 4.83 2.36
N LYS A 15 -10.65 3.96 1.51
CA LYS A 15 -11.68 2.96 1.83
C LYS A 15 -11.11 1.54 1.89
N GLY A 16 -9.79 1.38 1.90
CA GLY A 16 -9.14 0.07 1.84
C GLY A 16 -9.15 -0.59 0.46
N LEU A 17 -9.56 0.12 -0.60
CA LEU A 17 -9.54 -0.37 -1.98
C LEU A 17 -8.23 0.06 -2.65
N HIS A 18 -7.18 -0.73 -2.43
CA HIS A 18 -5.85 -0.45 -2.95
C HIS A 18 -5.60 -1.20 -4.26
N THR A 19 -4.58 -0.77 -4.99
CA THR A 19 -4.07 -1.53 -6.13
C THR A 19 -3.42 -2.83 -5.66
N GLU A 20 -3.13 -3.71 -6.62
CA GLU A 20 -2.40 -4.96 -6.45
C GLU A 20 -1.04 -4.79 -5.74
N HIS A 21 -0.48 -3.58 -5.74
CA HIS A 21 0.82 -3.29 -5.14
C HIS A 21 0.83 -3.27 -3.61
N LEU A 22 -0.31 -2.98 -2.95
CA LEU A 22 -0.29 -2.87 -1.48
C LEU A 22 -0.07 -4.22 -0.80
N GLY A 23 -0.61 -5.31 -1.36
CA GLY A 23 -0.48 -6.65 -0.79
C GLY A 23 0.99 -7.07 -0.58
N PRO A 24 1.81 -7.09 -1.66
CA PRO A 24 3.24 -7.38 -1.55
C PRO A 24 4.00 -6.42 -0.63
N MET A 25 3.70 -5.12 -0.70
CA MET A 25 4.34 -4.11 0.15
C MET A 25 4.13 -4.39 1.64
N LEU A 26 2.90 -4.73 2.04
CA LEU A 26 2.62 -5.08 3.43
C LEU A 26 3.19 -6.44 3.81
N ALA A 27 3.22 -7.40 2.89
CA ALA A 27 3.81 -8.72 3.13
C ALA A 27 5.31 -8.59 3.46
N GLU A 28 6.03 -7.76 2.71
CA GLU A 28 7.44 -7.46 2.97
C GLU A 28 7.63 -6.68 4.27
N MET A 29 6.88 -5.57 4.45
CA MET A 29 7.00 -4.70 5.63
C MET A 29 6.67 -5.42 6.94
N GLN A 30 5.69 -6.31 6.93
CA GLN A 30 5.16 -6.94 8.14
C GLN A 30 5.73 -8.34 8.40
N TYR A 31 6.66 -8.84 7.57
CA TYR A 31 7.17 -10.21 7.67
C TYR A 31 7.63 -10.55 9.10
N LEU A 32 8.61 -9.81 9.64
CA LEU A 32 9.16 -10.10 10.97
C LEU A 32 8.11 -10.00 12.07
N GLN A 33 7.25 -8.98 12.01
CA GLN A 33 6.20 -8.75 13.01
C GLN A 33 5.11 -9.84 13.00
N ARG A 34 4.82 -10.43 11.82
CA ARG A 34 3.87 -11.54 11.71
C ARG A 34 4.48 -12.88 12.14
N VAL A 35 5.79 -13.07 11.93
CA VAL A 35 6.50 -14.29 12.34
C VAL A 35 6.81 -14.29 13.84
N LEU A 36 7.19 -13.14 14.41
CA LEU A 36 7.56 -12.98 15.83
C LEU A 36 6.71 -11.88 16.51
N PRO A 37 5.41 -12.12 16.75
CA PRO A 37 4.52 -11.11 17.31
C PRO A 37 4.80 -10.81 18.79
N GLY A 38 4.61 -9.55 19.20
CA GLY A 38 4.66 -9.13 20.61
C GLY A 38 6.06 -8.91 21.19
N GLN A 39 7.11 -9.14 20.39
CA GLN A 39 8.49 -8.92 20.79
C GLN A 39 8.84 -7.44 20.89
N GLN A 40 9.76 -7.10 21.79
CA GLN A 40 10.33 -5.75 21.92
C GLN A 40 11.63 -5.69 21.12
N TRP A 41 11.77 -4.64 20.31
CA TRP A 41 12.93 -4.39 19.45
C TRP A 41 13.33 -2.92 19.56
#